data_AF-A0A953CHD9-F1
#
_entry.id   AF-A0A953CHD9-F1
#
_cell.length_a   1.000
_cell.length_b   1.000
_cell.length_c   1.000
_cell.angle_alpha   90.00
_cell.angle_beta   90.00
_cell.angle_gamma   90.00
#
_symmetry.space_group_name_H-M   'P 1'
#
loop_
_entity.id
_entity.type
_entity.pdbx_description
1 polymer ?
#
loop_
_entity_poly.entity_id
_entity_poly.type
_entity_poly.pdbx_seq_one_letter_code
_entity_poly.pdbx_strand_id
1 'polypeptide(L)'
;MSVLVVAYANSLPSGARTIILYTLSAIQLGCAVLVFLRMDGVSLRREFGLRSSVASFRLRAILGGTTWFLVMGMYFALTTRSGLFPSGIGAVWQLVYFIFLIALPEELIFRGIIMRALAGQIRIAMLASAALFSLLHLNNGLPMLPYYFALGLLLSMLRRSGLTIAELTIWHAMFNFVSVVALPAEGFRVSATSFNVVAPIFLLFMTSFVGWISSESTVPDEDELVEPEKPVQRDGKALAAT
;
A
#
# COMPACT_ATOMS: atom_id res chain seq x y z
N MET A 1 -11.68 -1.47 6.35
CA MET A 1 -13.10 -1.64 6.71
C MET A 1 -13.38 -3.11 7.07
N SER A 2 -14.06 -3.42 8.19
CA SER A 2 -14.25 -4.82 8.60
C SER A 2 -15.33 -5.54 7.78
N VAL A 3 -15.27 -6.88 7.72
CA VAL A 3 -16.28 -7.72 7.06
C VAL A 3 -17.69 -7.43 7.60
N LEU A 4 -17.82 -7.21 8.91
CA LEU A 4 -19.10 -6.89 9.55
C LEU A 4 -19.67 -5.56 9.06
N VAL A 5 -18.82 -4.54 8.92
CA VAL A 5 -19.23 -3.23 8.39
C VAL A 5 -19.71 -3.36 6.94
N VAL A 6 -18.97 -4.08 6.11
CA VAL A 6 -19.34 -4.27 4.70
C VAL A 6 -20.64 -5.08 4.58
N ALA A 7 -20.79 -6.14 5.38
CA ALA A 7 -22.00 -6.95 5.42
C ALA A 7 -23.21 -6.12 5.85
N TYR A 8 -23.07 -5.29 6.89
CA TYR A 8 -24.12 -4.36 7.32
C TYR A 8 -24.44 -3.31 6.25
N ALA A 9 -23.43 -2.67 5.66
CA ALA A 9 -23.65 -1.67 4.62
C ALA A 9 -24.39 -2.27 3.40
N ASN A 10 -24.14 -3.54 3.07
CA ASN A 10 -24.82 -4.25 1.98
C ASN A 10 -26.30 -4.57 2.26
N SER A 11 -26.77 -4.51 3.51
CA SER A 11 -28.20 -4.65 3.82
C SER A 11 -28.98 -3.34 3.69
N LEU A 12 -28.30 -2.21 3.48
CA LEU A 12 -28.91 -0.89 3.37
C LEU A 12 -29.27 -0.54 1.91
N PRO A 13 -30.25 0.36 1.70
CA PRO A 13 -30.48 0.98 0.39
C PRO A 13 -29.21 1.63 -0.17
N SER A 14 -29.07 1.68 -1.50
CA SER A 14 -27.83 2.14 -2.18
C SER A 14 -27.31 3.49 -1.68
N GLY A 15 -28.18 4.48 -1.47
CA GLY A 15 -27.79 5.79 -0.93
C GLY A 15 -27.22 5.71 0.49
N ALA A 16 -27.91 5.00 1.39
CA ALA A 16 -27.46 4.81 2.77
C ALA A 16 -26.16 3.99 2.85
N ARG A 17 -26.03 2.95 2.00
CA ARG A 17 -24.80 2.16 1.83
C ARG A 17 -23.61 3.04 1.45
N THR A 18 -23.76 3.92 0.45
CA THR A 18 -22.66 4.81 0.04
C THR A 18 -22.26 5.75 1.17
N ILE A 19 -23.23 6.37 1.85
CA ILE A 19 -22.99 7.29 2.96
C ILE A 19 -22.20 6.60 4.09
N ILE A 20 -22.62 5.39 4.51
CA ILE A 20 -21.96 4.70 5.61
C ILE A 20 -20.54 4.28 5.26
N LEU A 21 -20.32 3.75 4.04
CA LEU A 21 -18.98 3.34 3.59
C LEU A 21 -18.03 4.55 3.53
N TYR A 22 -18.50 5.69 2.99
CA TYR A 22 -17.68 6.89 2.87
C TYR A 22 -17.35 7.47 4.25
N THR A 23 -18.33 7.51 5.15
CA THR A 23 -18.16 7.99 6.53
C THR A 23 -17.13 7.15 7.27
N LEU A 24 -17.25 5.82 7.20
CA LEU A 24 -16.32 4.91 7.88
C LEU A 24 -14.92 4.93 7.26
N SER A 25 -14.80 5.09 5.94
CA SER A 25 -13.50 5.33 5.30
C SER A 25 -12.85 6.63 5.77
N ALA A 26 -13.62 7.71 5.88
CA ALA A 26 -13.11 9.00 6.38
C ALA A 26 -12.65 8.90 7.85
N ILE A 27 -13.42 8.20 8.69
CA ILE A 27 -13.03 7.91 10.08
C ILE A 27 -11.74 7.07 10.10
N GLN A 28 -11.66 6.02 9.30
CA GLN A 28 -10.46 5.17 9.19
C GLN A 28 -9.23 6.00 8.79
N LEU A 29 -9.36 6.89 7.80
CA LEU A 29 -8.30 7.82 7.41
C LEU A 29 -7.90 8.75 8.55
N GLY A 30 -8.87 9.38 9.21
CA GLY A 30 -8.60 10.27 10.36
C GLY A 30 -7.81 9.55 11.46
N CYS A 31 -8.25 8.35 11.85
CA CYS A 31 -7.55 7.53 12.83
C CYS A 31 -6.14 7.13 12.36
N ALA A 32 -5.99 6.68 11.11
CA ALA A 32 -4.70 6.27 10.55
C ALA A 32 -3.70 7.43 10.52
N VAL A 33 -4.13 8.62 10.09
CA VAL A 33 -3.30 9.83 10.09
C VAL A 33 -2.90 10.19 11.52
N LEU A 34 -3.84 10.22 12.47
CA LEU A 34 -3.53 10.57 13.86
C LEU A 34 -2.51 9.62 14.50
N VAL A 35 -2.68 8.31 14.31
CA VAL A 35 -1.73 7.32 14.83
C VAL A 35 -0.38 7.46 14.14
N PHE A 36 -0.36 7.61 12.82
CA PHE A 36 0.88 7.75 12.05
C PHE A 36 1.69 8.98 12.46
N LEU A 37 1.02 10.12 12.69
CA LEU A 37 1.67 11.36 13.16
C LEU A 37 2.25 11.27 14.58
N ARG A 38 1.78 10.29 15.38
CA ARG A 38 2.26 10.06 16.75
C ARG A 38 3.41 9.05 16.84
N MET A 39 3.80 8.44 15.72
CA MET A 39 4.92 7.50 15.72
C MET A 39 6.26 8.22 15.68
N ASP A 40 7.21 7.74 16.48
CA ASP A 40 8.56 8.27 16.51
C ASP A 40 9.26 8.15 15.14
N GLY A 41 10.03 9.18 14.78
CA GLY A 41 10.82 9.21 13.55
C GLY A 41 9.99 9.33 12.26
N VAL A 42 8.71 9.69 12.33
CA VAL A 42 7.91 10.03 11.15
C VAL A 42 8.23 11.45 10.69
N SER A 43 8.61 11.58 9.42
CA SER A 43 8.73 12.86 8.74
C SER A 43 7.74 12.90 7.59
N LEU A 44 6.70 13.73 7.71
CA LEU A 44 5.71 13.91 6.64
C LEU A 44 6.39 14.32 5.32
N ARG A 45 7.42 15.16 5.40
CA ARG A 45 8.21 15.56 4.23
C ARG A 45 8.91 14.38 3.58
N ARG A 46 9.36 13.38 4.34
CA ARG A 46 9.98 12.16 3.78
C ARG A 46 8.95 11.24 3.13
N GLU A 47 7.73 11.18 3.68
CA GLU A 47 6.70 10.21 3.28
C GLU A 47 5.76 10.74 2.19
N PHE A 48 5.63 12.07 2.09
CA PHE A 48 4.75 12.75 1.14
C PHE A 48 5.47 13.81 0.29
N GLY A 49 6.74 14.12 0.58
CA GLY A 49 7.51 15.08 -0.20
C GLY A 49 8.28 14.43 -1.35
N LEU A 50 8.63 15.26 -2.33
CA LEU A 50 9.54 14.90 -3.41
C LEU A 50 10.97 14.83 -2.83
N ARG A 51 11.52 13.61 -2.70
CA ARG A 51 12.95 13.44 -2.34
C ARG A 51 13.85 14.15 -3.36
N SER A 52 14.92 14.78 -2.87
CA SER A 52 15.82 15.64 -3.64
C SER A 52 16.87 14.91 -4.48
N SER A 53 17.16 13.63 -4.22
CA SER A 53 18.13 12.87 -5.03
C SER A 53 17.46 12.25 -6.26
N VAL A 54 17.82 12.77 -7.44
CA VAL A 54 17.37 12.31 -8.77
C VAL A 54 17.60 10.82 -8.98
N ALA A 55 18.72 10.28 -8.49
CA ALA A 55 19.06 8.86 -8.62
C ALA A 55 18.06 7.96 -7.87
N SER A 56 17.76 8.29 -6.61
CA SER A 56 16.79 7.55 -5.80
C SER A 56 15.37 7.62 -6.40
N PHE A 57 15.02 8.76 -7.01
CA PHE A 57 13.73 8.92 -7.69
C PHE A 57 13.63 8.05 -8.95
N ARG A 58 14.70 8.00 -9.77
CA ARG A 58 14.73 7.19 -10.99
C ARG A 58 14.53 5.70 -10.70
N LEU A 59 15.24 5.16 -9.71
CA LEU A 59 15.09 3.74 -9.33
C LEU A 59 13.66 3.44 -8.85
N ARG A 60 13.10 4.28 -7.97
CA ARG A 60 11.71 4.11 -7.49
C ARG A 60 10.69 4.18 -8.62
N ALA A 61 10.86 5.13 -9.54
CA ALA A 61 10.00 5.28 -10.71
C ALA A 61 10.08 4.05 -11.63
N ILE A 62 11.29 3.51 -11.86
CA ILE A 62 11.48 2.30 -12.67
C ILE A 62 10.85 1.10 -11.98
N LEU A 63 11.11 0.87 -10.69
CA LEU A 63 10.55 -0.26 -9.94
C LEU A 63 9.02 -0.17 -9.86
N GLY A 64 8.49 0.97 -9.41
CA GLY A 64 7.06 1.20 -9.28
C GLY A 64 6.34 1.13 -10.63
N GLY A 65 6.89 1.77 -11.67
CA GLY A 65 6.32 1.75 -13.02
C GLY A 65 6.35 0.37 -13.66
N THR A 66 7.50 -0.31 -13.62
CA THR A 66 7.64 -1.65 -14.23
C THR A 66 6.73 -2.67 -13.56
N THR A 67 6.69 -2.68 -12.22
CA THR A 67 5.78 -3.57 -11.49
C THR A 67 4.32 -3.26 -11.80
N TRP A 68 3.96 -1.99 -11.92
CA TRP A 68 2.61 -1.59 -12.28
C TRP A 68 2.23 -2.14 -13.66
N PHE A 69 3.05 -1.89 -14.69
CA PHE A 69 2.78 -2.36 -16.05
C PHE A 69 2.65 -3.88 -16.13
N LEU A 70 3.53 -4.62 -15.45
CA LEU A 70 3.50 -6.08 -15.44
C LEU A 70 2.25 -6.64 -14.74
N VAL A 71 1.89 -6.07 -13.59
CA VAL A 71 0.67 -6.47 -12.86
C VAL A 71 -0.59 -6.15 -13.67
N MET A 72 -0.64 -5.00 -14.34
CA MET A 72 -1.76 -4.64 -15.23
C MET A 72 -1.83 -5.56 -16.46
N GLY A 73 -0.69 -5.89 -17.08
CA GLY A 73 -0.62 -6.83 -18.18
C GLY A 73 -1.13 -8.22 -17.79
N MET A 74 -0.71 -8.72 -16.63
CA MET A 74 -1.24 -9.97 -16.06
C MET A 74 -2.75 -9.88 -15.82
N TYR A 75 -3.23 -8.81 -15.17
CA TYR A 75 -4.65 -8.64 -14.89
C TYR A 75 -5.48 -8.68 -16.17
N PHE A 76 -5.08 -7.92 -17.19
CA PHE A 76 -5.71 -7.91 -18.51
C PHE A 76 -5.72 -9.29 -19.20
N ALA A 77 -4.66 -10.07 -19.04
CA ALA A 77 -4.57 -11.42 -19.61
C ALA A 77 -5.53 -12.41 -18.93
N LEU A 78 -5.83 -12.22 -17.65
CA LEU A 78 -6.64 -13.16 -16.86
C LEU A 78 -8.14 -12.78 -16.80
N THR A 79 -8.49 -11.51 -16.99
CA THR A 79 -9.87 -11.01 -16.86
C THR A 79 -10.45 -10.59 -18.20
N THR A 80 -11.74 -10.87 -18.41
CA THR A 80 -12.46 -10.42 -19.61
C THR A 80 -12.78 -8.93 -19.48
N ARG A 81 -12.84 -8.24 -20.63
CA ARG A 81 -13.32 -6.87 -20.68
C ARG A 81 -14.82 -6.89 -20.91
N SER A 82 -15.56 -6.21 -20.06
CA SER A 82 -16.94 -5.83 -20.34
C SER A 82 -17.12 -4.35 -20.06
N GLY A 83 -17.86 -3.67 -20.94
CA GLY A 83 -18.25 -2.28 -20.75
C GLY A 83 -17.31 -1.22 -21.34
N LEU A 84 -17.94 -0.08 -21.63
CA LEU A 84 -17.29 1.17 -21.99
C LEU A 84 -16.67 1.78 -20.72
N PHE A 85 -15.53 2.44 -20.87
CA PHE A 85 -14.97 3.25 -19.79
C PHE A 85 -16.03 4.26 -19.34
N PRO A 86 -16.36 4.37 -18.04
CA PRO A 86 -17.16 5.48 -17.57
C PRO A 86 -16.37 6.77 -17.87
N SER A 87 -16.85 7.55 -18.83
CA SER A 87 -16.27 8.82 -19.21
C SER A 87 -16.93 9.96 -18.43
N GLY A 88 -16.15 10.91 -17.93
CA GLY A 88 -16.65 12.13 -17.30
C GLY A 88 -16.31 12.26 -15.81
N ILE A 89 -16.99 13.18 -15.13
CA ILE A 89 -16.68 13.60 -13.75
C ILE A 89 -16.74 12.44 -12.74
N GLY A 90 -17.55 11.41 -13.02
CA GLY A 90 -17.66 10.22 -12.18
C GLY A 90 -16.35 9.42 -12.08
N ALA A 91 -15.58 9.30 -13.16
CA ALA A 91 -14.30 8.58 -13.13
C ALA A 91 -13.24 9.34 -12.33
N VAL A 92 -13.20 10.67 -12.45
CA VAL A 92 -12.30 11.51 -11.67
C VAL A 92 -12.63 11.38 -10.18
N TRP A 93 -13.91 11.47 -9.81
CA TRP A 93 -14.34 11.28 -8.43
C TRP A 93 -13.98 9.89 -7.90
N GLN A 94 -14.16 8.84 -8.72
CA GLN A 94 -13.82 7.48 -8.34
C GLN A 94 -12.32 7.30 -8.11
N LEU A 95 -11.47 7.96 -8.91
CA LEU A 95 -10.03 7.96 -8.67
C LEU A 95 -9.67 8.66 -7.36
N VAL A 96 -10.25 9.84 -7.10
CA VAL A 96 -10.06 10.57 -5.83
C VAL A 96 -10.51 9.70 -4.65
N TYR A 97 -11.64 9.02 -4.78
CA TYR A 97 -12.13 8.06 -3.79
C TYR A 97 -11.11 6.94 -3.53
N PHE A 98 -10.57 6.30 -4.58
CA PHE A 98 -9.56 5.25 -4.41
C PHE A 98 -8.27 5.76 -3.77
N ILE A 99 -7.83 6.98 -4.11
CA ILE A 99 -6.63 7.58 -3.51
C ILE A 99 -6.85 7.83 -2.02
N PHE A 100 -7.86 8.61 -1.66
CA PHE A 100 -7.95 9.17 -0.31
C PHE A 100 -8.73 8.30 0.67
N LEU A 101 -9.76 7.59 0.21
CA LEU A 101 -10.67 6.86 1.10
C LEU A 101 -10.39 5.35 1.15
N ILE A 102 -9.51 4.84 0.29
CA ILE A 102 -9.09 3.43 0.28
C ILE A 102 -7.57 3.30 0.38
N ALA A 103 -6.83 3.71 -0.64
CA ALA A 103 -5.40 3.43 -0.73
C ALA A 103 -4.60 4.14 0.37
N LEU A 104 -4.81 5.44 0.57
CA LEU A 104 -4.10 6.21 1.59
C LEU A 104 -4.25 5.64 3.02
N PRO A 105 -5.47 5.41 3.55
CA PRO A 105 -5.62 4.85 4.89
C PRO A 105 -5.02 3.45 5.00
N GLU A 106 -5.13 2.62 3.95
CA GLU A 106 -4.54 1.28 3.96
C GLU A 106 -3.01 1.34 3.94
N GLU A 107 -2.39 2.14 3.08
CA GLU A 107 -0.93 2.29 3.05
C GLU A 107 -0.39 2.90 4.35
N LEU A 108 -1.10 3.87 4.95
CA LEU A 108 -0.76 4.39 6.27
C LEU A 108 -0.78 3.30 7.35
N ILE A 109 -1.83 2.48 7.41
CA ILE A 109 -1.96 1.42 8.41
C ILE A 109 -0.90 0.34 8.19
N PHE A 110 -0.79 -0.19 6.97
CA PHE A 110 -0.02 -1.39 6.70
C PHE A 110 1.47 -1.11 6.49
N ARG A 111 1.81 -0.04 5.73
CA ARG A 111 3.21 0.28 5.34
C ARG A 111 3.77 1.41 6.17
N GLY A 112 2.92 2.28 6.70
CA GLY A 112 3.28 3.34 7.63
C GLY A 112 3.40 2.85 9.07
N ILE A 113 2.33 2.30 9.63
CA ILE A 113 2.20 1.98 11.05
C ILE A 113 2.75 0.59 11.38
N ILE A 114 2.16 -0.47 10.82
CA ILE A 114 2.51 -1.85 11.17
C ILE A 114 3.99 -2.14 10.82
N MET A 115 4.43 -1.78 9.62
CA MET A 115 5.81 -2.02 9.20
C MET A 115 6.83 -1.26 10.05
N ARG A 116 6.49 -0.05 10.54
CA ARG A 116 7.37 0.75 11.40
C ARG A 116 7.38 0.24 12.84
N ALA A 117 6.23 -0.15 13.38
CA ALA A 117 6.13 -0.73 14.71
C ALA A 117 6.96 -2.02 14.84
N LEU A 118 7.13 -2.75 13.74
CA LEU A 118 7.92 -3.98 13.66
C LEU A 118 9.26 -3.79 12.92
N ALA A 119 9.76 -2.55 12.80
CA ALA A 119 10.95 -2.24 11.98
C ALA A 119 12.21 -3.03 12.38
N GLY A 120 12.35 -3.38 13.66
CA GLY A 120 13.47 -4.22 14.14
C GLY A 120 13.48 -5.64 13.57
N GLN A 121 12.37 -6.10 12.98
CA GLN A 121 12.23 -7.43 12.38
C GLN A 121 11.52 -7.33 11.03
N ILE A 122 12.17 -6.69 10.06
CA ILE A 122 11.56 -6.32 8.76
C ILE A 122 10.84 -7.47 8.04
N ARG A 123 11.35 -8.70 8.13
CA ARG A 123 10.69 -9.88 7.51
C ARG A 123 9.33 -10.15 8.16
N ILE A 124 9.26 -10.11 9.49
CA ILE A 124 8.01 -10.26 10.24
C ILE A 124 7.07 -9.09 9.96
N ALA A 125 7.62 -7.87 9.89
CA ALA A 125 6.87 -6.67 9.58
C ALA A 125 6.14 -6.78 8.22
N MET A 126 6.84 -7.25 7.19
CA MET A 126 6.26 -7.48 5.85
C MET A 126 5.19 -8.58 5.88
N LEU A 127 5.46 -9.71 6.54
CA LEU A 127 4.50 -10.83 6.61
C LEU A 127 3.24 -10.46 7.41
N ALA A 128 3.39 -9.80 8.56
CA ALA A 128 2.28 -9.35 9.38
C ALA A 128 1.43 -8.30 8.64
N SER A 129 2.08 -7.35 7.97
CA SER A 129 1.43 -6.35 7.12
C SER A 129 0.60 -7.00 6.01
N ALA A 130 1.19 -7.94 5.26
CA ALA A 130 0.51 -8.68 4.18
C ALA A 130 -0.65 -9.57 4.69
N ALA A 131 -0.47 -10.25 5.83
CA ALA A 131 -1.49 -11.08 6.45
C ALA A 131 -2.70 -10.24 6.89
N LEU A 132 -2.47 -9.14 7.60
CA LEU A 132 -3.54 -8.24 8.06
C LEU A 132 -4.22 -7.54 6.87
N PHE A 133 -3.47 -7.16 5.83
CA PHE A 133 -4.01 -6.63 4.59
C PHE A 133 -4.95 -7.64 3.91
N SER A 134 -4.53 -8.91 3.80
CA SER A 134 -5.38 -9.98 3.25
C SER A 134 -6.66 -10.18 4.08
N LEU A 135 -6.55 -10.24 5.40
CA LEU A 135 -7.70 -10.39 6.30
C LEU A 135 -8.67 -9.21 6.23
N LEU A 136 -8.19 -7.99 6.00
CA LEU A 136 -9.05 -6.82 5.76
C LEU A 136 -9.98 -7.04 4.55
N HIS A 137 -9.52 -7.80 3.57
CA HIS A 137 -10.22 -8.08 2.31
C HIS A 137 -11.06 -9.35 2.34
N LEU A 138 -11.28 -9.94 3.52
CA LEU A 138 -12.08 -11.17 3.69
C LEU A 138 -13.53 -11.02 3.18
N ASN A 139 -14.05 -9.78 3.08
CA ASN A 139 -15.36 -9.49 2.49
C ASN A 139 -15.46 -9.86 1.00
N ASN A 140 -14.33 -10.09 0.33
CA ASN A 140 -14.26 -10.56 -1.06
C ASN A 140 -14.23 -12.10 -1.17
N GLY A 141 -14.33 -12.81 -0.05
CA GLY A 141 -14.37 -14.27 0.02
C GLY A 141 -13.01 -14.91 0.33
N LEU A 142 -13.05 -16.06 1.00
CA LEU A 142 -11.87 -16.84 1.40
C LEU A 142 -10.93 -17.18 0.23
N PRO A 143 -11.40 -17.56 -0.98
CA PRO A 143 -10.50 -17.90 -2.09
C PRO A 143 -9.63 -16.73 -2.57
N MET A 144 -10.00 -15.49 -2.26
CA MET A 144 -9.25 -14.30 -2.67
C MET A 144 -8.12 -13.93 -1.68
N LEU A 145 -8.08 -14.55 -0.49
CA LEU A 145 -7.06 -14.22 0.51
C LEU A 145 -5.61 -14.41 0.02
N PRO A 146 -5.25 -15.50 -0.70
CA PRO A 146 -3.90 -15.67 -1.22
C PRO A 146 -3.49 -14.55 -2.18
N TYR A 147 -4.44 -14.07 -2.99
CA TYR A 147 -4.23 -12.95 -3.91
C TYR A 147 -3.94 -11.65 -3.14
N TYR A 148 -4.78 -11.28 -2.18
CA TYR A 148 -4.55 -10.08 -1.37
C TYR A 148 -3.30 -10.19 -0.50
N PHE A 149 -2.95 -11.40 -0.03
CA PHE A 149 -1.71 -11.62 0.71
C PHE A 149 -0.49 -11.37 -0.18
N ALA A 150 -0.48 -11.93 -1.41
CA ALA A 150 0.61 -11.73 -2.36
C ALA A 150 0.74 -10.26 -2.80
N LEU A 151 -0.38 -9.58 -3.06
CA LEU A 151 -0.40 -8.14 -3.33
C LEU A 151 0.11 -7.34 -2.13
N GLY A 152 -0.32 -7.74 -0.93
CA GLY A 152 0.10 -7.17 0.34
C GLY A 152 1.62 -7.20 0.50
N LEU A 153 2.21 -8.35 0.20
CA LEU A 153 3.64 -8.60 0.27
C LEU A 153 4.43 -7.83 -0.80
N LEU A 154 3.92 -7.74 -2.03
CA LEU A 154 4.51 -6.93 -3.10
C LEU A 154 4.61 -5.46 -2.69
N LEU A 155 3.53 -4.88 -2.19
CA LEU A 155 3.49 -3.50 -1.70
C LEU A 155 4.46 -3.29 -0.53
N SER A 156 4.56 -4.25 0.40
CA SER A 156 5.55 -4.20 1.48
C SER A 156 6.98 -4.30 0.96
N MET A 157 7.24 -5.06 -0.11
CA MET A 157 8.55 -5.12 -0.75
C MET A 157 8.87 -3.81 -1.47
N LEU A 158 7.92 -3.23 -2.20
CA LEU A 158 8.07 -1.91 -2.82
C LEU A 158 8.37 -0.83 -1.77
N ARG A 159 7.67 -0.87 -0.62
CA ARG A 159 7.98 0.00 0.52
C ARG A 159 9.41 -0.18 1.01
N ARG A 160 9.83 -1.43 1.23
CA ARG A 160 11.20 -1.76 1.63
C ARG A 160 12.24 -1.30 0.60
N SER A 161 11.89 -1.34 -0.67
CA SER A 161 12.70 -0.91 -1.81
C SER A 161 12.76 0.62 -1.96
N GLY A 162 12.12 1.36 -1.03
CA GLY A 162 12.26 2.80 -0.89
C GLY A 162 11.05 3.60 -1.34
N LEU A 163 9.97 2.99 -1.84
CA LEU A 163 8.77 3.74 -2.20
C LEU A 163 8.18 4.45 -0.98
N THR A 164 7.80 5.71 -1.17
CA THR A 164 7.14 6.52 -0.14
C THR A 164 5.68 6.07 0.05
N ILE A 165 5.06 6.49 1.15
CA ILE A 165 3.62 6.26 1.35
C ILE A 165 2.81 6.91 0.22
N ALA A 166 3.19 8.10 -0.24
CA ALA A 166 2.53 8.75 -1.38
C ALA A 166 2.66 7.95 -2.69
N GLU A 167 3.86 7.47 -3.01
CA GLU A 167 4.10 6.67 -4.23
C GLU A 167 3.31 5.36 -4.19
N LEU A 168 3.30 4.65 -3.05
CA LEU A 168 2.50 3.43 -2.86
C LEU A 168 1.00 3.71 -2.92
N THR A 169 0.55 4.82 -2.33
CA THR A 169 -0.86 5.23 -2.37
C THR A 169 -1.32 5.41 -3.82
N ILE A 170 -0.52 6.09 -4.64
CA ILE A 170 -0.83 6.29 -6.07
C ILE A 170 -0.84 4.95 -6.79
N TRP A 171 0.19 4.11 -6.59
CA TRP A 171 0.29 2.79 -7.21
C TRP A 171 -0.95 1.93 -6.88
N HIS A 172 -1.31 1.85 -5.60
CA HIS A 172 -2.45 1.07 -5.12
C HIS A 172 -3.78 1.65 -5.59
N ALA A 173 -3.97 2.97 -5.53
CA ALA A 173 -5.17 3.61 -6.04
C ALA A 173 -5.35 3.38 -7.54
N MET A 174 -4.26 3.42 -8.32
CA MET A 174 -4.30 3.10 -9.75
C MET A 174 -4.63 1.65 -10.01
N PHE A 175 -4.07 0.73 -9.22
CA PHE A 175 -4.45 -0.69 -9.27
C PHE A 175 -5.96 -0.88 -9.06
N ASN A 176 -6.52 -0.24 -8.02
CA ASN A 176 -7.95 -0.34 -7.71
C ASN A 176 -8.82 0.34 -8.78
N PHE A 177 -8.43 1.53 -9.25
CA PHE A 177 -9.12 2.24 -10.31
C PHE A 177 -9.17 1.39 -11.59
N VAL A 178 -8.06 0.76 -11.98
CA VAL A 178 -8.06 -0.09 -13.16
C VAL A 178 -8.94 -1.32 -12.94
N SER A 179 -8.80 -2.00 -11.81
CA SER A 179 -9.53 -3.24 -11.52
C SER A 179 -11.05 -3.07 -11.40
N VAL A 180 -11.50 -1.89 -10.97
CA VAL A 180 -12.93 -1.63 -10.68
C VAL A 180 -13.59 -0.77 -11.76
N VAL A 181 -12.85 0.12 -12.43
CA VAL A 181 -13.43 1.18 -13.28
C VAL A 181 -12.99 1.05 -14.73
N ALA A 182 -11.69 0.89 -14.96
CA ALA A 182 -11.14 0.86 -16.32
C ALA A 182 -11.35 -0.50 -16.99
N LEU A 183 -11.19 -1.57 -16.22
CA LEU A 183 -11.31 -2.96 -16.61
C LEU A 183 -12.08 -3.71 -15.52
N PRO A 184 -13.36 -3.38 -15.28
CA PRO A 184 -14.17 -4.09 -14.31
C PRO A 184 -14.18 -5.57 -14.68
N ALA A 185 -13.63 -6.41 -13.81
CA ALA A 185 -13.64 -7.85 -14.03
C ALA A 185 -15.05 -8.40 -13.76
N GLU A 186 -15.90 -8.44 -14.78
CA GLU A 186 -17.22 -9.10 -14.69
C GLU A 186 -17.13 -10.61 -14.95
N GLY A 187 -15.98 -11.09 -15.45
CA GLY A 187 -15.70 -12.51 -15.66
C GLY A 187 -14.22 -12.79 -15.88
N PHE A 188 -13.80 -14.02 -15.58
CA PHE A 188 -12.44 -14.48 -15.82
C PHE A 188 -12.32 -15.04 -17.25
N ARG A 189 -11.26 -14.67 -18.00
CA ARG A 189 -10.93 -15.29 -19.30
C ARG A 189 -10.55 -16.75 -19.13
N VAL A 190 -9.93 -17.04 -17.99
CA VAL A 190 -9.60 -18.38 -17.50
C VAL A 190 -10.61 -18.80 -16.43
N SER A 191 -10.48 -20.00 -15.86
CA SER A 191 -11.32 -20.35 -14.71
C SER A 191 -11.00 -19.46 -13.49
N ALA A 192 -12.00 -19.17 -12.64
CA ALA A 192 -11.78 -18.45 -11.38
C ALA A 192 -10.72 -19.14 -10.49
N THR A 193 -10.72 -20.48 -10.50
CA THR A 193 -9.70 -21.29 -9.82
C THR A 193 -8.31 -21.02 -10.38
N SER A 194 -8.16 -20.92 -11.70
CA SER A 194 -6.88 -20.58 -12.34
C SER A 194 -6.42 -19.18 -11.96
N PHE A 195 -7.31 -18.19 -11.90
CA PHE A 195 -6.96 -16.84 -11.43
C PHE A 195 -6.43 -16.87 -9.99
N ASN A 196 -7.14 -17.55 -9.09
CA ASN A 196 -6.79 -17.66 -7.67
C ASN A 196 -5.46 -18.40 -7.41
N VAL A 197 -4.86 -19.02 -8.44
CA VAL A 197 -3.55 -19.66 -8.36
C VAL A 197 -2.50 -18.85 -9.11
N VAL A 198 -2.78 -18.48 -10.36
CA VAL A 198 -1.81 -17.79 -11.23
C VAL A 198 -1.52 -16.38 -10.74
N ALA A 199 -2.54 -15.61 -10.34
CA ALA A 199 -2.32 -14.22 -9.93
C ALA A 199 -1.47 -14.12 -8.65
N PRO A 200 -1.71 -14.90 -7.57
CA PRO A 200 -0.82 -14.91 -6.41
C PRO A 200 0.61 -15.34 -6.76
N ILE A 201 0.79 -16.40 -7.56
CA ILE A 201 2.13 -16.88 -7.96
C ILE A 201 2.88 -15.77 -8.72
N PHE A 202 2.21 -15.10 -9.65
CA PHE A 202 2.79 -14.00 -10.40
C PHE A 202 3.16 -12.82 -9.49
N LEU A 203 2.30 -12.44 -8.55
CA LEU A 203 2.58 -11.37 -7.58
C LEU A 203 3.76 -11.72 -6.65
N LEU A 204 3.88 -12.99 -6.25
CA LEU A 204 5.02 -13.48 -5.49
C LEU A 204 6.31 -13.45 -6.32
N PHE A 205 6.24 -13.87 -7.59
CA PHE A 205 7.35 -13.73 -8.53
C PHE A 205 7.78 -12.26 -8.66
N MET A 206 6.83 -11.33 -8.83
CA MET A 206 7.11 -9.90 -8.88
C MET A 206 7.75 -9.38 -7.58
N THR A 207 7.27 -9.88 -6.43
CA THR A 207 7.85 -9.55 -5.11
C THR A 207 9.31 -9.97 -5.05
N SER A 208 9.62 -11.21 -5.46
CA SER A 208 10.99 -11.73 -5.52
C SER A 208 11.86 -10.94 -6.50
N PHE A 209 11.33 -10.61 -7.68
CA PHE A 209 12.02 -9.85 -8.72
C PHE A 209 12.40 -8.44 -8.24
N VAL A 210 11.46 -7.71 -7.62
CA VAL A 210 11.73 -6.40 -7.01
C VAL A 210 12.79 -6.53 -5.93
N GLY A 211 12.65 -7.52 -5.04
CA GLY A 211 13.62 -7.78 -3.98
C GLY A 211 15.03 -8.04 -4.50
N TRP A 212 15.15 -8.78 -5.61
CA TRP A 212 16.41 -9.06 -6.27
C TRP A 212 17.04 -7.78 -6.84
N ILE A 213 16.31 -7.01 -7.66
CA ILE A 213 16.82 -5.74 -8.22
C ILE A 213 17.24 -4.78 -7.10
N SER A 214 16.42 -4.66 -6.05
CA SER A 214 16.71 -3.76 -4.95
C SER A 214 17.95 -4.19 -4.15
N SER A 215 18.23 -5.48 -4.06
CA SER A 215 19.45 -5.99 -3.39
C SER A 215 20.74 -5.70 -4.14
N GLU A 216 20.68 -5.51 -5.47
CA GLU A 216 21.83 -5.12 -6.28
C GLU A 216 22.06 -3.60 -6.26
N SER A 217 21.02 -2.82 -5.96
CA SER A 217 21.05 -1.35 -5.99
C SER A 217 21.50 -0.69 -4.69
N THR A 218 21.74 -1.44 -3.61
CA THR A 218 22.32 -0.90 -2.37
C THR A 218 23.79 -0.57 -2.58
N VAL A 219 24.05 0.54 -3.27
CA VAL A 219 25.23 1.36 -3.00
C VAL A 219 24.97 1.95 -1.61
N PRO A 220 25.89 1.79 -0.63
CA PRO A 220 25.71 2.40 0.69
C PRO A 220 25.42 3.89 0.50
N ASP A 221 24.32 4.39 1.10
CA ASP A 221 24.08 5.83 1.13
C ASP A 221 25.28 6.42 1.87
N GLU A 222 26.06 7.30 1.23
CA GLU A 222 27.21 7.96 1.88
C GLU A 222 26.79 8.72 3.15
N ASP A 223 25.50 9.05 3.26
CA ASP A 223 24.87 9.64 4.45
C ASP A 223 24.70 8.65 5.63
N GLU A 224 24.73 7.33 5.42
CA GLU A 224 24.79 6.32 6.51
C GLU A 224 26.20 6.19 7.13
N LEU A 225 27.23 6.75 6.49
CA LEU A 225 28.59 6.83 7.05
C LEU A 225 28.78 8.04 7.97
N VAL A 226 27.80 8.94 8.06
CA VAL A 226 27.78 9.95 9.11
C VAL A 226 27.31 9.23 10.37
N GLU A 227 28.26 8.71 11.16
CA GLU A 227 27.98 8.13 12.47
C GLU A 227 26.99 9.03 13.20
N PRO A 228 25.89 8.48 13.77
CA PRO A 228 24.96 9.28 14.54
C PRO A 228 25.78 10.03 15.58
N GLU A 229 25.77 11.36 15.50
CA GLU A 229 26.47 12.23 16.43
C GLU A 229 26.20 11.68 17.82
N LYS A 230 27.23 11.11 18.46
CA LYS A 230 27.08 10.49 19.77
C LYS A 230 26.33 11.49 20.63
N PRO A 231 25.23 11.09 21.30
CA PRO A 231 24.43 12.02 22.07
C PRO A 231 25.40 12.77 22.96
N VAL A 232 25.53 14.07 22.72
CA VAL A 232 26.43 14.94 23.49
C VAL A 232 26.07 14.67 24.93
N GLN A 233 26.96 14.02 25.67
CA GLN A 233 26.84 13.86 27.10
C GLN A 233 26.76 15.28 27.62
N ARG A 234 25.53 15.75 27.89
CA ARG A 234 25.32 16.95 28.65
C ARG A 234 25.82 16.59 30.03
N ASP A 235 27.08 16.92 30.29
CA ASP A 235 27.67 16.87 31.61
C ASP A 235 26.69 17.53 32.56
N GLY A 236 26.02 16.69 33.33
CA GLY A 236 25.15 17.13 34.41
C GLY A 236 26.04 17.79 35.44
N LYS A 237 26.26 19.11 35.29
CA LYS A 237 26.67 19.94 36.42
C LYS A 237 25.54 19.88 37.43
N ALA A 238 25.69 18.95 38.38
CA ALA A 238 24.97 18.98 39.64
C ALA A 238 25.23 20.34 40.28
N LEU A 239 24.24 21.21 40.23
CA LEU A 239 24.17 22.39 41.08
C LEU A 239 23.94 21.88 42.50
N ALA A 240 25.03 21.72 43.25
CA ALA A 240 24.98 21.59 44.69
C ALA A 240 24.41 22.89 45.26
N ALA A 241 23.18 22.81 45.80
CA ALA A 241 22.60 23.88 46.59
C ALA A 241 23.32 23.91 47.95
N THR A 242 24.02 25.02 48.20
CA THR A 242 24.43 25.49 49.53
C THR A 242 23.32 26.30 50.17
#